data_AF-A0A6V7JLA8-F1
#
_entry.id   AF-A0A6V7JLA8-F1
#
_cell.length_a   1.000
_cell.length_b   1.000
_cell.length_c   1.000
_cell.angle_alpha   90.00
_cell.angle_beta   90.00
_cell.angle_gamma   90.00
#
_symmetry.space_group_name_H-M   'P 1'
#
loop_
_entity.id
_entity.type
_entity.pdbx_description
1 polymer ?
#
loop_
_entity_poly.entity_id
_entity_poly.type
_entity_poly.pdbx_seq_one_letter_code
_entity_poly.pdbx_strand_id
1 'polypeptide(L)'
;VINIKEDLKKMEHFTSLSMVLLQFLPKELVPDVKELLAIFGRMSVNSFNILDTDMTSLGVGIYLGPSIIDHSCKPNAAAVFEGTSLIIRTLHDMDELDWSN
;
A
#
# COMPACT_ATOMS: atom_id res chain seq x y z
N VAL A 1 12.93 -2.64 6.96
CA VAL A 1 11.61 -3.32 7.04
C VAL A 1 10.96 -2.90 8.35
N ILE A 2 9.77 -2.28 8.32
CA ILE A 2 9.08 -1.86 9.54
C ILE A 2 8.50 -3.09 10.23
N ASN A 3 8.91 -3.36 11.47
CA ASN A 3 8.30 -4.40 12.28
C ASN A 3 7.06 -3.85 12.99
N ILE A 4 5.88 -4.08 12.41
CA ILE A 4 4.62 -3.53 12.90
C ILE A 4 4.31 -3.96 14.33
N LYS A 5 4.73 -5.16 14.73
CA LYS A 5 4.49 -5.69 16.09
C LYS A 5 5.25 -4.92 17.17
N GLU A 6 6.34 -4.25 16.80
CA GLU A 6 7.16 -3.43 17.70
C GLU A 6 6.77 -1.94 17.65
N ASP A 7 5.93 -1.56 16.69
CA ASP A 7 5.40 -0.19 16.56
C ASP A 7 4.11 -0.04 17.39
N LEU A 8 4.25 0.54 18.59
CA LEU A 8 3.16 0.73 19.54
C LEU A 8 1.97 1.48 18.92
N LYS A 9 2.22 2.55 18.16
CA LYS A 9 1.15 3.36 17.56
C LYS A 9 0.38 2.56 16.51
N LYS A 10 1.09 1.77 15.70
CA LYS A 10 0.45 0.90 14.71
C LYS A 10 -0.35 -0.23 15.37
N MET A 11 0.13 -0.80 16.48
CA MET A 11 -0.60 -1.83 17.22
C MET A 11 -1.85 -1.28 17.93
N GLU A 12 -1.79 -0.05 18.46
CA GLU A 12 -2.97 0.64 18.99
C GLU A 12 -4.02 0.89 17.90
N HIS A 13 -3.57 1.34 16.72
CA HIS A 13 -4.45 1.55 15.57
C HIS A 13 -5.07 0.23 15.09
N PHE A 14 -4.26 -0.83 14.95
CA PHE A 14 -4.72 -2.17 14.61
C PHE A 14 -5.79 -2.68 15.58
N THR A 15 -5.57 -2.49 16.88
CA THR A 15 -6.52 -2.91 17.93
C THR A 15 -7.84 -2.16 17.79
N SER A 16 -7.78 -0.84 17.58
CA SER A 16 -8.96 0.00 17.39
C SER A 16 -9.77 -0.42 16.16
N LEU A 17 -9.11 -0.64 15.01
CA LEU A 17 -9.78 -1.11 13.79
C LEU A 17 -10.38 -2.51 13.97
N SER A 18 -9.67 -3.42 14.64
CA SER A 18 -10.16 -4.78 14.89
C SER A 18 -11.44 -4.78 15.72
N MET A 19 -11.53 -3.91 16.73
CA MET A 19 -12.76 -3.76 17.52
C MET A 19 -13.93 -3.23 16.69
N VAL A 20 -13.70 -2.24 15.82
CA VAL A 20 -14.72 -1.72 14.90
C VAL A 20 -15.18 -2.83 13.95
N LEU A 21 -14.27 -3.59 13.36
CA LEU A 21 -14.64 -4.69 12.46
C LEU A 21 -15.49 -5.75 13.15
N LEU A 22 -15.14 -6.15 14.38
CA LEU A 22 -15.92 -7.11 15.16
C LEU A 22 -17.29 -6.57 15.60
N GLN A 23 -17.43 -5.25 15.73
CA GLN A 23 -18.69 -4.60 16.08
C GLN A 23 -19.66 -4.54 14.89
N PHE A 24 -19.16 -4.31 13.68
CA PHE A 24 -19.98 -4.02 12.50
C PHE A 24 -20.06 -5.16 11.48
N LEU A 25 -19.19 -6.16 11.56
CA LEU A 25 -19.21 -7.33 10.68
C LEU A 25 -19.59 -8.60 11.46
N PRO A 26 -20.36 -9.52 10.84
CA PRO A 26 -20.53 -10.87 11.34
C PRO A 26 -19.18 -11.53 11.61
N LYS A 27 -19.07 -12.26 12.72
CA LYS A 27 -17.82 -12.90 13.16
C LYS A 27 -17.25 -13.85 12.11
N GLU A 28 -18.13 -14.47 11.33
CA GLU A 28 -17.79 -15.42 10.26
C GLU A 28 -17.10 -14.74 9.06
N LEU A 29 -17.27 -13.41 8.91
CA LEU A 29 -16.63 -12.61 7.86
C LEU A 29 -15.32 -11.95 8.33
N VAL A 30 -15.06 -11.93 9.63
CA VAL A 30 -13.84 -11.34 10.18
C VAL A 30 -12.73 -12.40 10.22
N PRO A 31 -11.60 -12.18 9.52
CA PRO A 31 -10.46 -13.08 9.59
C PRO A 31 -9.92 -13.24 11.02
N ASP A 32 -9.16 -14.30 11.27
CA ASP A 32 -8.48 -14.43 12.56
C ASP A 32 -7.48 -13.28 12.79
N VAL A 33 -7.09 -13.06 14.04
CA VAL A 33 -6.23 -11.94 14.44
C VAL A 33 -4.89 -11.94 13.69
N LYS A 34 -4.33 -13.12 13.39
CA LYS A 34 -3.05 -13.24 12.68
C LYS A 34 -3.21 -12.83 11.22
N GLU A 35 -4.28 -13.27 10.56
CA GLU A 35 -4.59 -12.89 9.19
C GLU A 35 -4.94 -11.39 9.09
N LEU A 36 -5.76 -10.88 10.01
CA LEU A 36 -6.13 -9.47 10.06
C LEU A 36 -4.90 -8.57 10.27
N LEU A 37 -3.96 -8.97 11.14
CA LEU A 37 -2.69 -8.26 11.33
C LEU A 37 -1.82 -8.30 10.06
N ALA A 38 -1.83 -9.41 9.33
CA ALA A 38 -1.12 -9.53 8.06
C ALA A 38 -1.73 -8.61 6.98
N ILE A 39 -3.07 -8.52 6.91
CA ILE A 39 -3.79 -7.59 6.01
C ILE A 39 -3.44 -6.14 6.37
N PHE A 40 -3.58 -5.78 7.65
CA PHE A 40 -3.23 -4.44 8.15
C PHE A 40 -1.79 -4.08 7.81
N GLY A 41 -0.86 -5.04 7.94
CA GLY A 41 0.53 -4.82 7.60
C GLY A 41 0.77 -4.60 6.11
N ARG A 42 0.15 -5.41 5.25
CA ARG A 42 0.21 -5.21 3.80
C ARG A 42 -0.37 -3.84 3.40
N MET A 43 -1.51 -3.45 3.97
CA MET A 43 -2.11 -2.15 3.71
C MET A 43 -1.20 -1.01 4.19
N SER A 44 -0.62 -1.13 5.39
CA SER A 44 0.25 -0.09 5.96
C SER A 44 1.54 0.16 5.17
N VAL A 45 1.99 -0.82 4.37
CA VAL A 45 3.25 -0.74 3.61
C VAL A 45 3.00 -0.46 2.13
N ASN A 46 1.94 -1.02 1.55
CA ASN A 46 1.72 -1.03 0.10
C ASN A 46 0.59 -0.10 -0.36
N SER A 47 0.06 0.75 0.53
CA SER A 47 -0.95 1.74 0.17
C SER A 47 -0.35 2.90 -0.61
N PHE A 48 -1.03 3.28 -1.68
CA PHE A 48 -0.72 4.46 -2.48
C PHE A 48 -1.77 5.54 -2.21
N ASN A 49 -1.31 6.75 -1.95
CA ASN A 49 -2.17 7.92 -1.92
C ASN A 49 -2.51 8.29 -3.37
N ILE A 50 -3.79 8.24 -3.73
CA ILE A 50 -4.28 8.61 -5.06
C ILE A 50 -4.40 10.12 -5.08
N LEU A 51 -3.73 10.74 -6.06
CA LEU A 51 -3.60 12.18 -6.15
C LEU A 51 -4.23 12.70 -7.44
N ASP A 52 -4.80 13.91 -7.40
CA ASP A 52 -5.13 14.65 -8.62
C ASP A 52 -3.89 15.35 -9.21
N THR A 53 -4.10 16.12 -10.29
CA THR A 53 -3.03 16.86 -10.98
C THR A 53 -2.38 17.95 -10.13
N ASP A 54 -3.06 18.42 -9.09
CA ASP A 54 -2.58 19.43 -8.16
C ASP A 54 -1.96 18.81 -6.90
N MET A 55 -1.71 17.49 -6.92
CA MET A 55 -1.19 16.71 -5.79
C MET A 55 -2.12 16.68 -4.57
N THR A 56 -3.42 16.90 -4.78
CA THR A 56 -4.42 16.78 -3.72
C THR A 56 -4.79 15.32 -3.53
N SER A 57 -4.82 14.87 -2.26
CA SER A 57 -5.25 13.51 -1.91
C SER A 57 -6.74 13.33 -2.17
N LEU A 58 -7.07 12.37 -3.05
CA LEU A 58 -8.43 11.94 -3.33
C LEU A 58 -8.83 10.70 -2.53
N GLY A 59 -7.85 9.87 -2.14
CA GLY A 59 -8.09 8.64 -1.41
C GLY A 59 -6.87 7.73 -1.37
N VAL A 60 -7.08 6.48 -0.95
CA VAL A 60 -6.02 5.47 -0.82
C VAL A 60 -6.39 4.23 -1.62
N GLY A 61 -5.42 3.66 -2.35
CA GLY A 61 -5.58 2.43 -3.11
C GLY A 61 -4.45 1.43 -2.87
N ILE A 62 -4.73 0.14 -3.09
CA ILE A 62 -3.74 -0.94 -3.11
C ILE A 62 -3.52 -1.35 -4.56
N TYR A 63 -2.29 -1.26 -5.04
CA TYR A 63 -1.92 -1.59 -6.43
C TYR A 63 -0.90 -2.72 -6.43
N LEU A 64 -1.35 -3.95 -6.69
CA LEU A 64 -0.53 -5.15 -6.50
C LEU A 64 0.75 -5.16 -7.34
N GLY A 65 0.68 -4.76 -8.61
CA GLY A 65 1.87 -4.69 -9.47
C GLY A 65 2.90 -3.67 -8.95
N PRO A 66 2.53 -2.38 -8.82
CA PRO A 66 3.41 -1.35 -8.27
C PRO A 66 3.93 -1.58 -6.85
N SER A 67 3.30 -2.47 -6.07
CA SER A 67 3.73 -2.77 -4.69
C SER A 67 5.11 -3.45 -4.61
N ILE A 68 5.67 -3.92 -5.73
CA ILE A 68 7.04 -4.46 -5.78
C ILE A 68 8.11 -3.38 -5.94
N ILE A 69 7.72 -2.14 -6.26
CA ILE A 69 8.66 -1.06 -6.56
C ILE A 69 9.23 -0.49 -5.26
N ASP A 70 10.55 -0.54 -5.13
CA ASP A 70 11.25 0.04 -3.99
C ASP A 70 11.43 1.55 -4.11
N HIS A 71 11.59 2.20 -2.96
CA HIS A 71 11.90 3.62 -2.88
C HIS A 71 13.36 3.91 -3.25
N SER A 72 13.57 5.01 -3.97
CA SER A 72 14.87 5.66 -4.14
C SER A 72 14.72 7.17 -4.01
N CYS A 73 15.65 7.83 -3.31
CA CYS A 73 15.72 9.30 -3.26
C CYS A 73 16.06 9.91 -4.63
N LYS A 74 16.58 9.11 -5.56
CA LYS A 74 16.83 9.46 -6.97
C LYS A 74 16.13 8.42 -7.84
N PRO A 75 14.80 8.54 -8.05
CA PRO A 75 14.04 7.52 -8.76
C PRO A 75 14.31 7.59 -10.27
N ASN A 76 14.13 6.46 -10.96
CA ASN A 76 14.16 6.35 -12.42
C ASN A 76 12.75 6.37 -13.05
N ALA A 77 11.70 6.27 -12.22
CA ALA A 77 10.30 6.31 -12.63
C ALA A 77 9.43 6.99 -11.56
N ALA A 78 8.28 7.51 -11.97
CA ALA A 78 7.29 8.10 -11.08
C ALA A 78 5.92 7.43 -11.26
N ALA A 79 5.18 7.30 -10.16
CA ALA A 79 3.78 6.91 -10.17
C ALA A 79 2.89 8.14 -10.39
N VAL A 80 2.01 8.08 -11.38
CA VAL A 80 0.97 9.08 -11.65
C VAL A 80 -0.39 8.40 -11.70
N PHE A 81 -1.46 9.17 -11.52
CA PHE A 81 -2.83 8.65 -11.48
C PHE A 81 -3.69 9.27 -12.58
N GLU A 82 -4.44 8.43 -13.27
CA GLU A 82 -5.54 8.82 -14.15
C GLU A 82 -6.83 8.18 -13.61
N GLY A 83 -7.59 8.96 -12.83
CA GLY A 83 -8.66 8.42 -11.99
C GLY A 83 -8.10 7.45 -10.94
N THR A 84 -8.59 6.21 -10.93
CA THR A 84 -8.09 5.13 -10.06
C THR A 84 -7.03 4.26 -10.74
N SER A 85 -6.52 4.64 -11.91
CA SER A 85 -5.47 3.90 -12.61
C SER A 85 -4.10 4.45 -12.23
N LEU A 86 -3.23 3.61 -11.68
CA LEU A 86 -1.84 3.95 -11.41
C LEU A 86 -0.98 3.62 -12.64
N ILE A 87 -0.25 4.62 -13.11
CA ILE A 87 0.65 4.53 -14.27
C ILE A 87 2.07 4.81 -13.77
N ILE A 88 3.00 3.92 -14.09
CA ILE A 88 4.44 4.14 -13.85
C ILE A 88 5.05 4.72 -15.12
N ARG A 89 5.62 5.91 -15.03
CA ARG A 89 6.31 6.59 -16.15
C ARG A 89 7.79 6.74 -15.84
N THR A 90 8.66 6.35 -16.77
CA THR A 90 10.09 6.57 -16.65
C THR A 90 10.40 8.07 -16.68
N LEU A 91 11.42 8.48 -15.92
CA LEU A 91 11.88 9.87 -15.84
C LEU A 91 13.02 10.19 -16.81
N HIS A 92 13.64 9.14 -17.35
CA HIS A 92 14.70 9.18 -18.34
C HIS A 92 14.69 7.87 -19.12
N ASP A 93 15.44 7.83 -20.22
CA ASP A 93 15.65 6.58 -20.95
C ASP A 93 16.29 5.53 -20.04
N MET A 94 15.85 4.30 -20.19
CA MET A 94 16.36 3.15 -19.45
C MET A 94 16.81 2.10 -20.47
N ASP A 95 17.88 1.39 -20.14
CA ASP A 95 18.33 0.26 -20.94
C ASP A 95 17.25 -0.82 -20.98
N GLU A 96 17.16 -1.52 -22.11
CA GLU A 96 16.25 -2.65 -22.26
C GLU A 96 16.64 -3.76 -21.29
N LEU A 97 15.68 -4.24 -20.50
CA LEU A 97 15.91 -5.37 -19.63
C LEU A 97 15.81 -6.66 -20.44
N ASP A 98 16.92 -7.39 -20.54
CA ASP A 98 16.93 -8.71 -21.16
C ASP A 98 16.35 -9.76 -20.20
N TRP A 99 15.14 -10.22 -20.51
CA TRP A 99 14.44 -11.25 -19.74
C TRP A 99 14.76 -12.68 -20.19
N SER A 100 15.72 -12.88 -21.09
CA SER A 100 16.00 -14.20 -21.70
C SER A 100 16.85 -15.16 -20.83
N ASN A 101 16.87 -14.98 -19.51
CA ASN A 101 17.51 -15.93 -18.57
C ASN A 101 16.67 -17.19 -18.33
#